data_AF-A0A846YLG0-F1
#
_entry.id   AF-A0A846YLG0-F1
#
_cell.length_a   1.000
_cell.length_b   1.000
_cell.length_c   1.000
_cell.angle_alpha   90.00
_cell.angle_beta   90.00
_cell.angle_gamma   90.00
#
_symmetry.space_group_name_H-M   'P 1'
#
loop_
_entity.id
_entity.type
_entity.pdbx_description
1 polymer ?
#
loop_
_entity_poly.entity_id
_entity_poly.type
_entity_poly.pdbx_seq_one_letter_code
_entity_poly.pdbx_strand_id
1 'polypeptide(L)'
;MVATYQVDVVVPTKFTVETFIDDLVSVLAAAIDDEKVDFTPPNGQWSLARPGEQPIPRWRSLEDHDVVDGTALMLATVESAEVFTPVVEDITDALALINDQEFAEFDSDSAALTGLGVLGIGSFAVAALLSWMWSQSGSALWCGILALLLGIACWVSGYVARNRGAAERISLGFALGSVPLLFAGSAMFVPPAHGEPGPFAPANIAAGAVVVAVAMAAMLRATGTGVATLMAVTGLGIVSTAAAVPLTYTDLLPRQVAGGSVFVGLILLTQAPRISVAIARIRPPDLPDPGSEVSPTTLTDIFDAASTPESDLDAEQSADAEQQRQRTEAGIESRARLAVTSLRGLIIAISALLAVATITSAAVSPGGIREIVMGVAVAGLLAMRSRWYPDRVQAIALVTGSAMIVLGLAAVLVGHYGTPLPRLIVIAVVALAAAGACIAALRLPGKRLTPVTRRVIDLIEYLLILVVPVIAFWIMGVYTAMRGI
;
A
#
# COMPACT_ATOMS: atom_id res chain seq x y z
N MET A 1 6.99 -21.95 -21.14
CA MET A 1 7.48 -20.91 -22.07
C MET A 1 8.51 -21.59 -22.96
N VAL A 2 8.17 -21.86 -24.22
CA VAL A 2 9.09 -22.46 -25.21
C VAL A 2 9.87 -21.30 -25.83
N ALA A 3 10.99 -20.91 -25.21
CA ALA A 3 11.78 -19.76 -25.66
C ALA A 3 13.28 -20.02 -25.50
N THR A 4 13.74 -21.24 -25.84
CA THR A 4 15.16 -21.61 -25.70
C THR A 4 15.75 -22.28 -26.94
N TYR A 5 14.90 -22.80 -27.85
CA TYR A 5 15.35 -23.54 -29.03
C TYR A 5 14.83 -22.90 -30.32
N GLN A 6 15.72 -22.72 -31.28
CA GLN A 6 15.39 -22.33 -32.65
C GLN A 6 15.79 -23.49 -33.57
N VAL A 7 14.83 -23.98 -34.36
CA VAL A 7 15.04 -25.07 -35.31
C VAL A 7 14.56 -24.60 -36.67
N ASP A 8 15.45 -24.62 -37.65
CA ASP A 8 15.11 -24.27 -39.03
C ASP A 8 14.48 -25.50 -39.70
N VAL A 9 13.22 -25.35 -40.14
CA VAL A 9 12.44 -26.42 -40.78
C VAL A 9 11.86 -25.91 -42.09
N VAL A 10 11.88 -26.77 -43.12
CA VAL A 10 11.24 -26.49 -44.40
C VAL A 10 9.80 -27.01 -44.33
N VAL A 11 8.83 -26.09 -44.48
CA VAL A 11 7.39 -26.40 -44.41
C VAL A 11 6.67 -26.02 -45.70
N PRO A 12 5.57 -26.72 -46.07
CA PRO A 12 4.78 -26.35 -47.24
C PRO A 12 4.03 -25.03 -47.04
N THR A 13 4.26 -24.03 -47.89
CA THR A 13 3.66 -22.69 -47.73
C THR A 13 2.21 -22.57 -48.23
N LYS A 14 1.82 -23.42 -49.19
CA LYS A 14 0.50 -23.39 -49.86
C LYS A 14 -0.57 -24.26 -49.22
N PHE A 15 -0.18 -25.13 -48.30
CA PHE A 15 -1.10 -25.98 -47.57
C PHE A 15 -1.58 -25.26 -46.31
N THR A 16 -2.77 -25.62 -45.85
CA THR A 16 -3.30 -25.13 -44.57
C THR A 16 -2.44 -25.66 -43.42
N VAL A 17 -2.27 -24.84 -42.38
CA VAL A 17 -1.44 -25.17 -41.21
C VAL A 17 -1.90 -26.48 -40.55
N GLU A 18 -3.20 -26.77 -40.53
CA GLU A 18 -3.75 -28.04 -40.01
C GLU A 18 -3.15 -29.29 -40.66
N THR A 19 -2.72 -29.21 -41.92
CA THR A 19 -2.28 -30.38 -42.70
C THR A 19 -0.90 -30.87 -42.27
N PHE A 20 -0.05 -29.98 -41.74
CA PHE A 20 1.36 -30.29 -41.45
C PHE A 20 1.78 -29.99 -40.01
N ILE A 21 0.98 -29.28 -39.21
CA ILE A 21 1.39 -28.84 -37.87
C ILE A 21 1.66 -30.01 -36.91
N ASP A 22 0.88 -31.09 -36.99
CA ASP A 22 1.04 -32.24 -36.09
C ASP A 22 2.32 -33.01 -36.43
N ASP A 23 2.63 -33.16 -37.72
CA ASP A 23 3.90 -33.71 -38.19
C ASP A 23 5.07 -32.79 -37.83
N LEU A 24 4.92 -31.46 -37.96
CA LEU A 24 5.92 -30.47 -37.58
C LEU A 24 6.25 -30.56 -36.08
N VAL A 25 5.25 -30.72 -35.21
CA VAL A 25 5.46 -30.92 -33.77
C VAL A 25 6.27 -32.19 -33.51
N SER A 26 6.00 -33.28 -34.24
CA SER A 26 6.78 -34.51 -34.11
C SER A 26 8.23 -34.35 -34.56
N VAL A 27 8.47 -33.59 -35.63
CA VAL A 27 9.81 -33.26 -36.14
C VAL A 27 10.56 -32.38 -35.14
N LEU A 28 9.89 -31.38 -34.55
CA LEU A 28 10.47 -30.51 -33.53
C LEU A 28 10.82 -31.27 -32.26
N ALA A 29 9.96 -32.20 -31.83
CA ALA A 29 10.23 -33.07 -30.68
C ALA A 29 11.46 -33.95 -30.90
N ALA A 30 11.58 -34.56 -32.09
CA ALA A 30 12.74 -35.38 -32.45
C ALA A 30 14.02 -34.56 -32.65
N ALA A 31 13.92 -33.31 -33.14
CA ALA A 31 15.07 -32.45 -33.38
C ALA A 31 15.64 -31.82 -32.10
N ILE A 32 14.78 -31.53 -31.11
CA ILE A 32 15.20 -30.94 -29.84
C ILE A 32 15.74 -32.00 -28.88
N ASP A 33 15.17 -33.23 -28.90
CA ASP A 33 15.62 -34.39 -28.12
C ASP A 33 15.88 -34.10 -26.63
N ASP A 34 15.06 -33.22 -26.03
CA ASP A 34 15.10 -32.88 -24.60
C ASP A 34 13.81 -33.33 -23.91
N GLU A 35 13.95 -34.28 -22.99
CA GLU A 35 12.86 -34.87 -22.21
C GLU A 35 12.14 -33.85 -21.30
N LYS A 36 12.73 -32.67 -21.08
CA LYS A 36 12.13 -31.58 -20.29
C LYS A 36 11.16 -30.69 -21.09
N VAL A 37 11.13 -30.80 -22.42
CA VAL A 37 10.27 -29.97 -23.27
C VAL A 37 8.95 -30.70 -23.51
N ASP A 38 7.89 -30.18 -22.92
CA ASP A 38 6.52 -30.68 -23.13
C ASP A 38 5.90 -30.05 -24.39
N PHE A 39 5.66 -30.88 -25.41
CA PHE A 39 5.00 -30.51 -26.65
C PHE A 39 3.48 -30.71 -26.60
N THR A 40 2.89 -31.00 -25.45
CA THR A 40 1.43 -30.97 -25.30
C THR A 40 0.94 -29.52 -25.21
N PRO A 41 -0.11 -29.15 -25.97
CA PRO A 41 -0.63 -27.80 -25.94
C PRO A 41 -1.29 -27.55 -24.58
N PRO A 42 -0.97 -26.45 -23.87
CA PRO A 42 -1.52 -26.18 -22.55
C PRO A 42 -3.05 -25.97 -22.59
N ASN A 43 -3.59 -25.33 -23.64
CA ASN A 43 -5.01 -25.17 -23.91
C ASN A 43 -5.24 -25.05 -25.42
N GLY A 44 -6.21 -25.77 -26.00
CA GLY A 44 -6.54 -25.66 -27.43
C GLY A 44 -5.68 -26.55 -28.34
N GLN A 45 -5.45 -26.09 -29.57
CA GLN A 45 -4.71 -26.84 -30.60
C GLN A 45 -3.48 -26.06 -31.07
N TRP A 46 -2.42 -26.77 -31.46
CA TRP A 46 -1.21 -26.13 -31.97
C TRP A 46 -1.44 -25.44 -33.31
N SER A 47 -0.84 -24.27 -33.44
CA SER A 47 -0.68 -23.49 -34.66
C SER A 47 0.62 -22.69 -34.59
N LEU A 48 0.83 -21.82 -35.59
CA LEU A 48 2.02 -20.99 -35.73
C LEU A 48 1.65 -19.51 -35.56
N ALA A 49 2.50 -18.74 -34.91
CA ALA A 49 2.36 -17.28 -34.77
C ALA A 49 3.70 -16.60 -34.99
N ARG A 50 3.70 -15.35 -35.47
CA ARG A 50 4.89 -14.50 -35.34
C ARG A 50 5.06 -14.10 -33.86
N PRO A 51 6.29 -13.89 -33.37
CA PRO A 51 6.52 -13.42 -32.01
C PRO A 51 5.73 -12.14 -31.70
N GLY A 52 4.78 -12.22 -30.77
CA GLY A 52 3.94 -11.09 -30.35
C GLY A 52 2.67 -10.84 -31.20
N GLU A 53 2.42 -11.67 -32.22
CA GLU A 53 1.18 -11.61 -33.02
C GLU A 53 0.18 -12.70 -32.61
N GLN A 54 -1.05 -12.58 -33.14
CA GLN A 54 -2.06 -13.61 -32.93
C GLN A 54 -1.72 -14.89 -33.70
N PRO A 55 -2.08 -16.07 -33.17
CA PRO A 55 -1.90 -17.35 -33.87
C PRO A 55 -2.62 -17.37 -35.22
N ILE A 56 -1.94 -17.90 -36.24
CA ILE A 56 -2.51 -18.12 -37.57
C ILE A 56 -3.63 -19.16 -37.44
N PRO A 57 -4.84 -18.94 -37.98
CA PRO A 57 -5.90 -19.94 -37.96
C PRO A 57 -5.48 -21.22 -38.70
N ARG A 58 -5.79 -22.40 -38.16
CA ARG A 58 -5.32 -23.70 -38.71
C ARG A 58 -5.79 -23.97 -40.16
N TRP A 59 -6.92 -23.39 -40.57
CA TRP A 59 -7.49 -23.48 -41.92
C TRP A 59 -6.92 -22.46 -42.93
N ARG A 60 -5.91 -21.67 -42.55
CA ARG A 60 -5.21 -20.74 -43.45
C ARG A 60 -3.82 -21.27 -43.79
N SER A 61 -3.28 -20.81 -44.92
CA SER A 61 -1.91 -21.13 -45.35
C SER A 61 -0.89 -20.10 -44.83
N LEU A 62 0.39 -20.45 -44.89
CA LEU A 62 1.48 -19.52 -44.55
C LEU A 62 1.64 -18.42 -45.62
N GLU A 63 1.31 -18.72 -46.88
CA GLU A 63 1.28 -17.74 -47.97
C GLU A 63 0.24 -16.63 -47.72
N ASP A 64 -0.92 -16.98 -47.15
CA ASP A 64 -1.97 -16.00 -46.82
C ASP A 64 -1.56 -14.98 -45.74
N HIS A 65 -0.47 -15.27 -45.01
CA HIS A 65 0.06 -14.44 -43.91
C HIS A 65 1.45 -13.86 -44.24
N ASP A 66 1.81 -13.79 -45.53
CA ASP A 66 3.06 -13.24 -46.06
C ASP A 66 4.30 -13.78 -45.32
N VAL A 67 4.27 -15.06 -44.95
CA VAL A 67 5.42 -15.73 -44.32
C VAL A 67 6.44 -16.02 -45.41
N VAL A 68 7.61 -15.41 -45.28
CA VAL A 68 8.74 -15.58 -46.21
C VAL A 68 9.82 -16.45 -45.58
N ASP A 69 10.71 -16.99 -46.41
CA ASP A 69 11.85 -17.78 -45.96
C ASP A 69 12.69 -17.00 -44.92
N GLY A 70 13.05 -17.68 -43.83
CA GLY A 70 13.78 -17.08 -42.71
C GLY A 70 12.92 -16.31 -41.70
N THR A 71 11.59 -16.30 -41.86
CA THR A 71 10.68 -15.74 -40.84
C THR A 71 10.65 -16.63 -39.60
N ALA A 72 10.97 -16.08 -38.44
CA ALA A 72 10.82 -16.78 -37.17
C ALA A 72 9.34 -16.92 -36.79
N LEU A 73 8.89 -18.16 -36.61
CA LEU A 73 7.56 -18.51 -36.12
C LEU A 73 7.69 -19.22 -34.78
N MET A 74 6.70 -19.01 -33.92
CA MET A 74 6.56 -19.67 -32.62
C MET A 74 5.35 -20.61 -32.66
N LEU A 75 5.49 -21.75 -31.99
CA LEU A 75 4.36 -22.60 -31.63
C LEU A 75 3.43 -21.83 -30.69
N ALA A 76 2.19 -21.65 -31.12
CA ALA A 76 1.16 -20.96 -30.38
C ALA A 76 -0.13 -21.76 -30.42
N THR A 77 -0.96 -21.63 -29.38
CA THR A 77 -2.22 -22.36 -29.31
C THR A 77 -3.37 -21.54 -29.88
N VAL A 78 -4.13 -22.10 -30.82
CA VAL A 78 -5.43 -21.57 -31.25
C VAL A 78 -6.50 -22.25 -30.40
N GLU A 79 -7.24 -21.46 -29.64
CA GLU A 79 -8.47 -21.92 -28.99
C GLU A 79 -9.58 -22.04 -30.05
N SER A 80 -10.37 -23.12 -29.98
CA SER A 80 -11.52 -23.26 -30.87
C SER A 80 -12.50 -22.11 -30.62
N ALA A 81 -12.91 -21.43 -31.69
CA ALA A 81 -13.97 -20.42 -31.63
C ALA A 81 -15.36 -21.04 -31.40
N GLU A 82 -15.48 -22.37 -31.38
CA GLU A 82 -16.69 -23.07 -30.96
C GLU A 82 -16.88 -22.94 -29.45
N VAL A 83 -17.38 -21.77 -29.05
CA VAL A 83 -18.01 -21.61 -27.75
C VAL A 83 -19.33 -22.36 -27.84
N PHE A 84 -19.37 -23.58 -27.29
CA PHE A 84 -20.62 -24.28 -27.05
C PHE A 84 -21.43 -23.47 -26.04
N THR A 85 -22.24 -22.54 -26.54
CA THR A 85 -23.28 -21.91 -25.73
C THR A 85 -24.37 -22.95 -25.56
N PRO A 86 -24.60 -23.48 -24.34
CA PRO A 86 -25.69 -24.41 -24.13
C PRO A 86 -26.99 -23.74 -24.57
N VAL A 87 -27.76 -24.40 -25.44
CA VAL A 87 -29.10 -23.92 -25.79
C VAL A 87 -29.98 -24.18 -24.57
N VAL A 88 -30.25 -23.12 -23.81
CA VAL A 88 -31.10 -23.21 -22.62
C VAL A 88 -32.55 -23.04 -23.06
N GLU A 89 -33.33 -24.12 -22.96
CA GLU A 89 -34.74 -24.14 -23.41
C GLU A 89 -35.69 -23.49 -22.40
N ASP A 90 -35.32 -23.45 -21.10
CA ASP A 90 -36.10 -22.84 -20.03
C ASP A 90 -35.55 -21.46 -19.65
N ILE A 91 -36.43 -20.45 -19.60
CA ILE A 91 -36.09 -19.10 -19.17
C ILE A 91 -35.57 -19.10 -17.72
N THR A 92 -36.03 -20.03 -16.89
CA THR A 92 -35.62 -20.18 -15.49
C THR A 92 -34.18 -20.63 -15.38
N ASP A 93 -33.77 -21.62 -16.18
CA ASP A 93 -32.39 -22.08 -16.24
C ASP A 93 -31.48 -21.02 -16.85
N ALA A 94 -31.97 -20.27 -17.85
CA ALA A 94 -31.22 -19.17 -18.43
C ALA A 94 -30.98 -18.06 -17.40
N LEU A 95 -31.99 -17.75 -16.57
CA LEU A 95 -31.88 -16.79 -15.49
C LEU A 95 -30.93 -17.27 -14.39
N ALA A 96 -30.97 -18.56 -14.03
CA ALA A 96 -30.04 -19.15 -13.07
C ALA A 96 -28.59 -19.08 -13.57
N LEU A 97 -28.36 -19.42 -14.84
CA LEU A 97 -27.02 -19.38 -15.44
C LEU A 97 -26.46 -17.95 -15.54
N ILE A 98 -27.32 -16.98 -15.88
CA ILE A 98 -26.96 -15.55 -15.86
C ILE A 98 -26.67 -15.11 -14.42
N ASN A 99 -27.48 -15.54 -13.45
CA ASN A 99 -27.27 -15.19 -12.04
C ASN A 99 -25.94 -15.73 -11.51
N ASP A 100 -25.59 -16.98 -11.80
CA ASP A 100 -24.31 -17.59 -11.40
C ASP A 100 -23.11 -16.94 -12.09
N GLN A 101 -23.28 -16.41 -13.30
CA GLN A 101 -22.25 -15.65 -14.01
C GLN A 101 -22.10 -14.22 -13.50
N GLU A 102 -23.21 -13.55 -13.15
CA GLU A 102 -23.23 -12.12 -12.84
C GLU A 102 -23.07 -11.86 -11.33
N PHE A 103 -23.48 -12.80 -10.47
CA PHE A 103 -23.46 -12.65 -9.02
C PHE A 103 -22.66 -13.77 -8.35
N ALA A 104 -21.67 -13.38 -7.54
CA ALA A 104 -20.94 -14.33 -6.71
C ALA A 104 -21.84 -14.87 -5.58
N GLU A 105 -21.86 -16.18 -5.39
CA GLU A 105 -22.54 -16.82 -4.26
C GLU A 105 -21.87 -16.45 -2.92
N PHE A 106 -22.65 -16.49 -1.84
CA PHE A 106 -22.13 -16.32 -0.49
C PHE A 106 -21.31 -17.54 -0.06
N ASP A 107 -20.02 -17.52 -0.40
CA ASP A 107 -19.07 -18.56 -0.04
C ASP A 107 -18.51 -18.40 1.39
N SER A 108 -17.86 -19.46 1.86
CA SER A 108 -17.02 -19.53 3.06
C SER A 108 -16.04 -18.35 3.21
N ASP A 109 -15.46 -17.88 2.11
CA ASP A 109 -14.59 -16.69 2.11
C ASP A 109 -15.35 -15.40 2.46
N SER A 110 -16.56 -15.23 1.93
CA SER A 110 -17.45 -14.09 2.25
C SER A 110 -17.93 -14.16 3.70
N ALA A 111 -18.22 -15.36 4.21
CA ALA A 111 -18.54 -15.58 5.63
C ALA A 111 -17.36 -15.23 6.55
N ALA A 112 -16.14 -15.65 6.19
CA ALA A 112 -14.93 -15.32 6.94
C ALA A 112 -14.66 -13.81 6.97
N LEU A 113 -14.80 -13.13 5.83
CA LEU A 113 -14.62 -11.67 5.75
C LEU A 113 -15.65 -10.92 6.59
N THR A 114 -16.91 -11.36 6.56
CA THR A 114 -17.99 -10.77 7.36
C THR A 114 -17.75 -10.99 8.85
N GLY A 115 -17.38 -12.20 9.25
CA GLY A 115 -17.02 -12.52 10.64
C GLY A 115 -15.85 -11.68 11.15
N LEU A 116 -14.84 -11.45 10.30
CA LEU A 116 -13.71 -10.58 10.62
C LEU A 116 -14.12 -9.11 10.79
N GLY A 117 -15.05 -8.63 9.96
CA GLY A 117 -15.64 -7.29 10.08
C GLY A 117 -16.40 -7.13 11.40
N VAL A 118 -17.22 -8.12 11.76
CA VAL A 118 -17.94 -8.14 13.05
C VAL A 118 -16.98 -8.17 14.23
N LEU A 119 -15.90 -8.94 14.16
CA LEU A 119 -14.85 -8.96 15.19
C LEU A 119 -14.21 -7.57 15.35
N GLY A 120 -13.86 -6.92 14.24
CA GLY A 120 -13.28 -5.58 14.24
C GLY A 120 -14.21 -4.55 14.89
N ILE A 121 -15.48 -4.50 14.46
CA ILE A 121 -16.49 -3.59 15.01
C ILE A 121 -16.75 -3.89 16.49
N GLY A 122 -16.91 -5.17 16.84
CA GLY A 122 -17.14 -5.63 18.21
C GLY A 122 -15.98 -5.26 19.13
N SER A 123 -14.73 -5.46 18.70
CA SER A 123 -13.55 -5.10 19.48
C SER A 123 -13.45 -3.60 19.74
N PHE A 124 -13.78 -2.77 18.74
CA PHE A 124 -13.82 -1.33 18.88
C PHE A 124 -14.92 -0.88 19.84
N ALA A 125 -16.13 -1.44 19.70
CA ALA A 125 -17.26 -1.14 20.56
C ALA A 125 -16.97 -1.51 22.03
N VAL A 126 -16.41 -2.69 22.28
CA VAL A 126 -16.01 -3.14 23.63
C VAL A 126 -14.94 -2.21 24.21
N ALA A 127 -13.90 -1.88 23.44
CA ALA A 127 -12.87 -0.94 23.88
C ALA A 127 -13.45 0.44 24.24
N ALA A 128 -14.38 0.95 23.43
CA ALA A 128 -15.04 2.23 23.67
C ALA A 128 -15.95 2.20 24.91
N LEU A 129 -16.75 1.15 25.08
CA LEU A 129 -17.63 0.99 26.25
C LEU A 129 -16.83 0.83 27.55
N LEU A 130 -15.74 0.06 27.53
CA LEU A 130 -14.85 -0.05 28.69
C LEU A 130 -14.14 1.27 28.97
N SER A 131 -13.75 2.04 27.94
CA SER A 131 -13.16 3.39 28.10
C SER A 131 -14.15 4.37 28.71
N TRP A 132 -15.40 4.30 28.30
CA TRP A 132 -16.49 5.10 28.84
C TRP A 132 -16.85 4.72 30.28
N MET A 133 -16.80 3.43 30.61
CA MET A 133 -17.02 2.96 31.99
C MET A 133 -15.85 3.36 32.90
N TRP A 134 -14.62 3.30 32.39
CA TRP A 134 -13.42 3.72 33.11
C TRP A 134 -13.40 5.22 33.39
N SER A 135 -13.81 6.07 32.44
CA SER A 135 -13.83 7.52 32.66
C SER A 135 -14.80 7.97 33.76
N GLN A 136 -15.82 7.15 34.05
CA GLN A 136 -16.75 7.39 35.17
C GLN A 136 -16.27 6.76 36.49
N SER A 137 -15.70 5.56 36.42
CA SER A 137 -15.43 4.74 37.62
C SER A 137 -14.00 4.84 38.14
N GLY A 138 -13.04 5.18 37.27
CA GLY A 138 -11.59 5.18 37.56
C GLY A 138 -10.99 3.80 37.85
N SER A 139 -11.77 2.72 37.78
CA SER A 139 -11.32 1.38 38.19
C SER A 139 -10.55 0.66 37.07
N ALA A 140 -9.23 0.54 37.25
CA ALA A 140 -8.35 -0.20 36.34
C ALA A 140 -8.61 -1.72 36.38
N LEU A 141 -9.07 -2.26 37.51
CA LEU A 141 -9.25 -3.70 37.71
C LEU A 141 -10.38 -4.27 36.84
N TRP A 142 -11.54 -3.62 36.79
CA TRP A 142 -12.69 -4.14 36.05
C TRP A 142 -12.64 -3.80 34.57
N CYS A 143 -12.19 -2.59 34.22
CA CYS A 143 -12.19 -2.13 32.83
C CYS A 143 -10.88 -2.46 32.10
N GLY A 144 -9.74 -2.13 32.74
CA GLY A 144 -8.41 -2.25 32.13
C GLY A 144 -7.98 -3.70 31.93
N ILE A 145 -8.07 -4.53 32.98
CA ILE A 145 -7.69 -5.94 32.91
C ILE A 145 -8.54 -6.69 31.88
N LEU A 146 -9.86 -6.46 31.86
CA LEU A 146 -10.75 -7.11 30.90
C LEU A 146 -10.41 -6.76 29.46
N ALA A 147 -10.23 -5.47 29.16
CA ALA A 147 -9.83 -5.00 27.83
C ALA A 147 -8.48 -5.60 27.41
N LEU A 148 -7.51 -5.64 28.33
CA LEU A 148 -6.17 -6.15 28.05
C LEU A 148 -6.15 -7.67 27.84
N LEU A 149 -6.90 -8.44 28.64
CA LEU A 149 -7.04 -9.89 28.46
C LEU A 149 -7.70 -10.23 27.13
N LEU A 150 -8.78 -9.54 26.76
CA LEU A 150 -9.44 -9.74 25.46
C LEU A 150 -8.51 -9.34 24.30
N GLY A 151 -7.79 -8.23 24.42
CA GLY A 151 -6.82 -7.79 23.43
C GLY A 151 -5.68 -8.80 23.23
N ILE A 152 -5.10 -9.30 24.32
CA ILE A 152 -4.06 -10.35 24.26
C ILE A 152 -4.63 -11.64 23.67
N ALA A 153 -5.83 -12.06 24.07
CA ALA A 153 -6.48 -13.24 23.51
C ALA A 153 -6.68 -13.13 21.99
N CYS A 154 -7.15 -11.98 21.49
CA CYS A 154 -7.26 -11.73 20.05
C CYS A 154 -5.89 -11.74 19.35
N TRP A 155 -4.88 -11.09 19.94
CA TRP A 155 -3.53 -11.04 19.38
C TRP A 155 -2.89 -12.44 19.28
N VAL A 156 -2.94 -13.21 20.38
CA VAL A 156 -2.46 -14.60 20.43
C VAL A 156 -3.24 -15.48 19.47
N SER A 157 -4.56 -15.30 19.34
CA SER A 157 -5.38 -16.05 18.38
C SER A 157 -4.93 -15.78 16.94
N GLY A 158 -4.63 -14.53 16.60
CA GLY A 158 -4.09 -14.18 15.28
C GLY A 158 -2.72 -14.81 15.01
N TYR A 159 -1.86 -14.86 16.02
CA TYR A 159 -0.54 -15.49 15.93
C TYR A 159 -0.65 -17.02 15.77
N VAL A 160 -1.43 -17.67 16.63
CA VAL A 160 -1.65 -19.12 16.61
C VAL A 160 -2.35 -19.54 15.32
N ALA A 161 -3.36 -18.79 14.86
CA ALA A 161 -4.03 -19.06 13.59
C ALA A 161 -3.02 -19.06 12.44
N ARG A 162 -2.10 -18.07 12.41
CA ARG A 162 -1.05 -18.03 11.38
C ARG A 162 -0.12 -19.23 11.46
N ASN A 163 0.36 -19.57 12.65
CA ASN A 163 1.26 -20.71 12.85
C ASN A 163 0.62 -22.05 12.51
N ARG A 164 -0.71 -22.16 12.61
CA ARG A 164 -1.48 -23.33 12.20
C ARG A 164 -1.81 -23.36 10.71
N GLY A 165 -1.27 -22.45 9.91
CA GLY A 165 -1.47 -22.41 8.46
C GLY A 165 -2.78 -21.75 8.01
N ALA A 166 -3.47 -21.01 8.88
CA ALA A 166 -4.65 -20.25 8.47
C ALA A 166 -4.30 -19.15 7.45
N ALA A 167 -5.30 -18.77 6.66
CA ALA A 167 -5.18 -17.69 5.68
C ALA A 167 -4.69 -16.39 6.33
N GLU A 168 -3.87 -15.63 5.59
CA GLU A 168 -3.28 -14.36 6.03
C GLU A 168 -4.33 -13.37 6.57
N ARG A 169 -5.50 -13.31 5.93
CA ARG A 169 -6.60 -12.40 6.29
C ARG A 169 -7.11 -12.64 7.71
N ILE A 170 -7.20 -13.91 8.13
CA ILE A 170 -7.70 -14.28 9.47
C ILE A 170 -6.74 -13.75 10.53
N SER A 171 -5.44 -14.03 10.36
CA SER A 171 -4.40 -13.53 11.27
C SER A 171 -4.41 -12.00 11.34
N LEU A 172 -4.53 -11.32 10.19
CA LEU A 172 -4.56 -9.86 10.16
C LEU A 172 -5.80 -9.26 10.83
N GLY A 173 -6.99 -9.82 10.67
CA GLY A 173 -8.14 -9.22 11.34
C GLY A 173 -8.22 -9.54 12.83
N PHE A 174 -7.67 -10.67 13.31
CA PHE A 174 -7.43 -10.85 14.74
C PHE A 174 -6.40 -9.84 15.28
N ALA A 175 -5.32 -9.57 14.52
CA ALA A 175 -4.35 -8.54 14.89
C ALA A 175 -5.00 -7.14 14.93
N LEU A 176 -5.76 -6.76 13.90
CA LEU A 176 -6.46 -5.48 13.85
C LEU A 176 -7.54 -5.34 14.93
N GLY A 177 -8.30 -6.41 15.22
CA GLY A 177 -9.26 -6.43 16.31
C GLY A 177 -8.61 -6.33 17.69
N SER A 178 -7.35 -6.78 17.84
CA SER A 178 -6.62 -6.59 19.09
C SER A 178 -6.20 -5.14 19.35
N VAL A 179 -6.05 -4.30 18.32
CA VAL A 179 -5.54 -2.93 18.42
C VAL A 179 -6.35 -2.05 19.40
N PRO A 180 -7.68 -1.86 19.23
CA PRO A 180 -8.44 -0.99 20.13
C PRO A 180 -8.48 -1.54 21.57
N LEU A 181 -8.55 -2.86 21.74
CA LEU A 181 -8.58 -3.52 23.05
C LEU A 181 -7.24 -3.38 23.80
N LEU A 182 -6.12 -3.63 23.12
CA LEU A 182 -4.78 -3.46 23.68
C LEU A 182 -4.51 -1.99 24.02
N PHE A 183 -4.91 -1.06 23.15
CA PHE A 183 -4.80 0.38 23.41
C PHE A 183 -5.58 0.75 24.67
N ALA A 184 -6.87 0.44 24.73
CA ALA A 184 -7.74 0.81 25.84
C ALA A 184 -7.27 0.16 27.15
N GLY A 185 -6.98 -1.15 27.13
CA GLY A 185 -6.57 -1.89 28.32
C GLY A 185 -5.25 -1.38 28.93
N SER A 186 -4.26 -1.08 28.08
CA SER A 186 -2.99 -0.52 28.57
C SER A 186 -3.09 0.96 28.97
N ALA A 187 -3.93 1.75 28.29
CA ALA A 187 -4.21 3.13 28.67
C ALA A 187 -4.91 3.23 30.03
N MET A 188 -5.83 2.32 30.35
CA MET A 188 -6.54 2.28 31.64
C MET A 188 -5.69 1.75 32.79
N PHE A 189 -4.62 1.00 32.49
CA PHE A 189 -3.72 0.47 33.51
C PHE A 189 -2.88 1.56 34.17
N VAL A 190 -2.68 2.68 33.46
CA VAL A 190 -2.10 3.89 34.04
C VAL A 190 -3.17 4.60 34.87
N PRO A 191 -2.91 4.87 36.17
CA PRO A 191 -3.86 5.59 37.02
C PRO A 191 -4.26 6.96 36.44
N PRO A 192 -5.49 7.41 36.67
CA PRO A 192 -5.96 8.69 36.16
C PRO A 192 -5.16 9.85 36.76
N ALA A 193 -5.00 10.92 35.98
CA ALA A 193 -4.31 12.13 36.42
C ALA A 193 -5.01 12.72 37.65
N HIS A 194 -4.25 13.00 38.71
CA HIS A 194 -4.76 13.53 39.99
C HIS A 194 -5.65 12.58 40.81
N GLY A 195 -5.78 11.30 40.40
CA GLY A 195 -6.57 10.31 41.12
C GLY A 195 -8.09 10.47 40.99
N GLU A 196 -8.56 11.39 40.15
CA GLU A 196 -9.97 11.62 39.89
C GLU A 196 -10.42 10.92 38.59
N PRO A 197 -11.61 10.30 38.54
CA PRO A 197 -12.16 9.76 37.31
C PRO A 197 -12.29 10.86 36.23
N GLY A 198 -11.80 10.58 35.03
CA GLY A 198 -11.76 11.56 33.96
C GLY A 198 -11.39 10.97 32.59
N PRO A 199 -11.28 11.82 31.56
CA PRO A 199 -10.82 11.40 30.24
C PRO A 199 -9.36 10.92 30.28
N PHE A 200 -8.92 10.22 29.23
CA PHE A 200 -7.53 9.77 29.14
C PHE A 200 -6.56 10.95 29.17
N ALA A 201 -5.65 10.90 30.14
CA ALA A 201 -4.52 11.82 30.21
C ALA A 201 -3.47 11.47 29.14
N PRO A 202 -2.52 12.37 28.84
CA PRO A 202 -1.44 12.09 27.90
C PRO A 202 -0.64 10.83 28.24
N ALA A 203 -0.45 10.52 29.53
CA ALA A 203 0.27 9.32 29.99
C ALA A 203 -0.46 8.03 29.62
N ASN A 204 -1.79 8.02 29.74
CA ASN A 204 -2.64 6.90 29.36
C ASN A 204 -2.56 6.67 27.84
N ILE A 205 -2.62 7.75 27.04
CA ILE A 205 -2.48 7.66 25.58
C ILE A 205 -1.09 7.13 25.19
N ALA A 206 -0.03 7.59 25.86
CA ALA A 206 1.33 7.11 25.62
C ALA A 206 1.45 5.60 25.91
N ALA A 207 0.96 5.13 27.06
CA ALA A 207 0.98 3.71 27.41
C ALA A 207 0.21 2.85 26.40
N GLY A 208 -1.00 3.30 26.03
CA GLY A 208 -1.82 2.72 24.97
C GLY A 208 -1.07 2.55 23.65
N ALA A 209 -0.48 3.65 23.19
CA ALA A 209 0.20 3.72 21.90
C ALA A 209 1.48 2.87 21.85
N VAL A 210 2.27 2.84 22.93
CA VAL A 210 3.48 2.01 23.03
C VAL A 210 3.14 0.54 22.94
N VAL A 211 2.16 0.07 23.72
CA VAL A 211 1.79 -1.35 23.75
C VAL A 211 1.27 -1.81 22.39
N VAL A 212 0.43 -1.00 21.73
CA VAL A 212 -0.03 -1.30 20.36
C VAL A 212 1.14 -1.32 19.38
N ALA A 213 2.06 -0.36 19.43
CA ALA A 213 3.22 -0.33 18.54
C ALA A 213 4.09 -1.59 18.70
N VAL A 214 4.37 -1.98 19.94
CA VAL A 214 5.18 -3.17 20.25
C VAL A 214 4.45 -4.44 19.84
N ALA A 215 3.15 -4.56 20.13
CA ALA A 215 2.35 -5.75 19.77
C ALA A 215 2.26 -5.93 18.25
N MET A 216 2.05 -4.85 17.49
CA MET A 216 1.99 -4.92 16.03
C MET A 216 3.36 -5.16 15.41
N ALA A 217 4.44 -4.57 15.94
CA ALA A 217 5.80 -4.86 15.52
C ALA A 217 6.20 -6.32 15.79
N ALA A 218 5.80 -6.87 16.94
CA ALA A 218 6.01 -8.27 17.29
C ALA A 218 5.23 -9.19 16.35
N MET A 219 3.96 -8.88 16.05
CA MET A 219 3.15 -9.61 15.09
C MET A 219 3.78 -9.59 13.70
N LEU A 220 4.22 -8.42 13.22
CA LEU A 220 4.87 -8.24 11.94
C LEU A 220 6.14 -9.10 11.82
N ARG A 221 6.95 -9.16 12.88
CA ARG A 221 8.15 -10.01 12.93
C ARG A 221 7.83 -11.49 12.97
N ALA A 222 6.72 -11.87 13.62
CA ALA A 222 6.37 -13.25 13.85
C ALA A 222 5.65 -13.90 12.66
N THR A 223 4.80 -13.15 11.94
CA THR A 223 3.99 -13.68 10.83
C THR A 223 4.52 -13.33 9.44
N GLY A 224 5.22 -12.20 9.29
CA GLY A 224 5.71 -11.69 8.00
C GLY A 224 4.61 -11.29 7.00
N THR A 225 3.35 -11.24 7.45
CA THR A 225 2.17 -10.97 6.62
C THR A 225 1.58 -9.58 6.87
N GLY A 226 0.84 -9.05 5.90
CA GLY A 226 0.17 -7.75 5.99
C GLY A 226 1.09 -6.60 6.37
N VAL A 227 2.30 -6.59 5.81
CA VAL A 227 3.35 -5.61 6.16
C VAL A 227 2.82 -4.18 6.15
N ALA A 228 2.03 -3.81 5.13
CA ALA A 228 1.51 -2.46 5.01
C ALA A 228 0.59 -2.06 6.19
N THR A 229 -0.32 -2.94 6.62
CA THR A 229 -1.27 -2.60 7.69
C THR A 229 -0.60 -2.62 9.06
N LEU A 230 0.20 -3.63 9.35
CA LEU A 230 0.93 -3.72 10.63
C LEU A 230 1.97 -2.59 10.76
N MET A 231 2.65 -2.22 9.67
CA MET A 231 3.56 -1.08 9.66
C MET A 231 2.83 0.25 9.86
N ALA A 232 1.62 0.41 9.30
CA ALA A 232 0.80 1.60 9.53
C ALA A 232 0.44 1.76 11.01
N VAL A 233 -0.06 0.69 11.64
CA VAL A 233 -0.46 0.73 13.05
C VAL A 233 0.76 0.89 13.96
N THR A 234 1.87 0.23 13.65
CA THR A 234 3.15 0.41 14.38
C THR A 234 3.65 1.84 14.29
N GLY A 235 3.66 2.42 13.08
CA GLY A 235 4.06 3.81 12.85
C GLY A 235 3.16 4.80 13.59
N LEU A 236 1.85 4.58 13.57
CA LEU A 236 0.88 5.37 14.34
C LEU A 236 1.16 5.29 15.84
N GLY A 237 1.41 4.11 16.39
CA GLY A 237 1.72 3.97 17.81
C GLY A 237 3.03 4.66 18.21
N ILE A 238 4.09 4.55 17.39
CA ILE A 238 5.36 5.24 17.62
C ILE A 238 5.16 6.76 17.64
N VAL A 239 4.50 7.28 16.62
CA VAL A 239 4.25 8.72 16.48
C VAL A 239 3.35 9.23 17.62
N SER A 240 2.27 8.51 17.95
CA SER A 240 1.36 8.90 19.03
C SER A 240 2.07 8.91 20.37
N THR A 241 2.97 7.95 20.61
CA THR A 241 3.84 7.93 21.78
C THR A 241 4.77 9.15 21.79
N ALA A 242 5.45 9.43 20.69
CA ALA A 242 6.39 10.54 20.57
C ALA A 242 5.71 11.91 20.79
N ALA A 243 4.43 12.04 20.42
CA ALA A 243 3.63 13.23 20.71
C ALA A 243 3.14 13.28 22.16
N ALA A 244 2.78 12.15 22.77
CA ALA A 244 2.25 12.10 24.12
C ALA A 244 3.33 12.27 25.21
N VAL A 245 4.56 11.76 25.00
CA VAL A 245 5.65 11.82 25.98
C VAL A 245 6.00 13.26 26.42
N PRO A 246 6.20 14.24 25.52
CA PRO A 246 6.44 15.62 25.93
C PRO A 246 5.31 16.18 26.81
N LEU A 247 4.04 15.89 26.48
CA LEU A 247 2.89 16.34 27.27
C LEU A 247 2.84 15.74 28.68
N THR A 248 3.53 14.60 28.92
CA THR A 248 3.56 13.96 30.23
C THR A 248 4.64 14.48 31.15
N TYR A 249 5.80 14.82 30.60
CA TYR A 249 6.99 15.18 31.39
C TYR A 249 7.29 16.68 31.40
N THR A 250 6.63 17.46 30.55
CA THR A 250 6.86 18.91 30.43
C THR A 250 5.55 19.67 30.47
N ASP A 251 5.57 20.89 31.04
CA ASP A 251 4.42 21.81 31.09
C ASP A 251 4.14 22.48 29.74
N LEU A 252 4.32 21.75 28.63
CA LEU A 252 4.03 22.23 27.30
C LEU A 252 2.52 22.26 27.08
N LEU A 253 2.06 23.33 26.44
CA LEU A 253 0.66 23.44 26.05
C LEU A 253 0.36 22.42 24.94
N PRO A 254 -0.82 21.75 24.95
CA PRO A 254 -1.23 20.81 23.90
C PRO A 254 -1.09 21.37 22.48
N ARG A 255 -1.32 22.68 22.36
CA ARG A 255 -1.13 23.44 21.13
C ARG A 255 0.30 23.42 20.59
N GLN A 256 1.30 23.52 21.46
CA GLN A 256 2.71 23.52 21.07
C GLN A 256 3.12 22.15 20.54
N VAL A 257 2.65 21.09 21.20
CA VAL A 257 2.90 19.70 20.79
C VAL A 257 2.18 19.36 19.49
N ALA A 258 0.95 19.85 19.29
CA ALA A 258 0.24 19.69 18.03
C ALA A 258 0.99 20.37 16.87
N GLY A 259 1.47 21.60 17.06
CA GLY A 259 2.34 22.29 16.10
C GLY A 259 3.63 21.52 15.79
N GLY A 260 4.26 20.93 16.81
CA GLY A 260 5.43 20.05 16.63
C GLY A 260 5.17 18.76 15.93
N SER A 261 4.02 18.15 16.19
CA SER A 261 3.61 16.93 15.53
C SER A 261 3.38 17.16 14.03
N VAL A 262 2.84 18.33 13.64
CA VAL A 262 2.73 18.72 12.22
C VAL A 262 4.12 18.88 11.58
N PHE A 263 5.04 19.57 12.24
CA PHE A 263 6.40 19.75 11.73
C PHE A 263 7.16 18.42 11.56
N VAL A 264 7.11 17.55 12.58
CA VAL A 264 7.70 16.20 12.52
C VAL A 264 7.01 15.37 11.44
N GLY A 265 5.68 15.46 11.31
CA GLY A 265 4.94 14.77 10.25
C GLY A 265 5.37 15.19 8.85
N LEU A 266 5.67 16.47 8.63
CA LEU A 266 6.19 16.97 7.35
C LEU A 266 7.60 16.43 7.05
N ILE A 267 8.47 16.36 8.07
CA ILE A 267 9.81 15.76 7.94
C ILE A 267 9.66 14.28 7.60
N LEU A 268 8.83 13.53 8.33
CA LEU A 268 8.57 12.13 8.07
C LEU A 268 8.01 11.91 6.67
N LEU A 269 7.07 12.75 6.20
CA LEU A 269 6.53 12.66 4.85
C LEU A 269 7.61 12.81 3.77
N THR A 270 8.63 13.62 4.04
CA THR A 270 9.75 13.86 3.11
C THR A 270 10.82 12.78 3.19
N GLN A 271 11.06 12.20 4.36
CA GLN A 271 12.01 11.11 4.55
C GLN A 271 11.39 9.71 4.35
N ALA A 272 10.07 9.59 4.18
CA ALA A 272 9.37 8.31 4.11
C ALA A 272 9.95 7.32 3.10
N PRO A 273 10.30 7.71 1.85
CA PRO A 273 10.93 6.79 0.90
C PRO A 273 12.28 6.25 1.41
N ARG A 274 13.10 7.11 2.03
CA ARG A 274 14.42 6.72 2.56
C ARG A 274 14.30 5.79 3.76
N ILE A 275 13.35 6.07 4.66
CA ILE A 275 13.04 5.20 5.81
C ILE A 275 12.62 3.82 5.28
N SER A 276 11.81 3.77 4.23
CA SER A 276 11.35 2.52 3.65
C SER A 276 12.47 1.68 3.02
N VAL A 277 13.39 2.33 2.28
CA VAL A 277 14.60 1.70 1.73
C VAL A 277 15.49 1.16 2.85
N ALA A 278 15.64 1.93 3.93
CA ALA A 278 16.42 1.51 5.10
C ALA A 278 15.79 0.30 5.81
N ILE A 279 14.46 0.26 5.97
CA ILE A 279 13.73 -0.89 6.54
C ILE A 279 13.94 -2.13 5.68
N ALA A 280 13.90 -1.99 4.35
CA ALA A 280 14.12 -3.09 3.41
C ALA A 280 15.59 -3.51 3.27
N ARG A 281 16.53 -2.79 3.90
CA ARG A 281 17.98 -3.04 3.83
C ARG A 281 18.48 -3.18 2.38
N ILE A 282 17.92 -2.36 1.48
CA ILE A 282 18.43 -2.26 0.11
C ILE A 282 19.76 -1.51 0.21
N ARG A 283 20.87 -2.19 -0.11
CA ARG A 283 22.17 -1.54 -0.17
C ARG A 283 22.26 -0.77 -1.49
N PRO A 284 22.67 0.50 -1.49
CA PRO A 284 23.02 1.17 -2.73
C PRO A 284 24.16 0.40 -3.42
N PRO A 285 24.18 0.35 -4.76
CA PRO A 285 25.30 -0.25 -5.47
C PRO A 285 26.57 0.53 -5.14
N ASP A 286 27.65 -0.19 -4.82
CA ASP A 286 28.95 0.42 -4.59
C ASP A 286 29.49 0.91 -5.94
N LEU A 287 29.51 2.23 -6.12
CA LEU A 287 30.15 2.83 -7.28
C LEU A 287 31.66 2.84 -7.03
N PRO A 288 32.49 2.40 -7.99
CA PRO A 288 33.94 2.49 -7.86
C PRO A 288 34.38 3.93 -7.68
N ASP A 289 35.40 4.15 -6.83
CA ASP A 289 35.93 5.49 -6.56
C ASP A 289 36.46 6.15 -7.84
N PRO A 290 36.23 7.46 -8.06
CA PRO A 290 36.73 8.15 -9.25
C PRO A 290 38.25 8.00 -9.38
N GLY A 291 38.71 7.29 -10.42
CA GLY A 291 40.13 7.03 -10.69
C GLY A 291 40.65 5.65 -10.28
N SER A 292 39.82 4.77 -9.70
CA SER A 292 40.15 3.35 -9.63
C SER A 292 40.08 2.75 -11.04
N GLU A 293 41.09 2.00 -11.46
CA GLU A 293 41.03 1.25 -12.71
C GLU A 293 39.86 0.27 -12.65
N VAL A 294 38.78 0.63 -13.34
CA VAL A 294 37.68 -0.29 -13.59
C VAL A 294 38.26 -1.32 -14.56
N SER A 295 38.63 -2.49 -14.05
CA SER A 295 39.06 -3.58 -14.92
C SER A 295 37.96 -3.79 -15.95
N PRO A 296 38.26 -3.82 -17.26
CA PRO A 296 37.25 -3.94 -18.31
C PRO A 296 36.33 -5.16 -18.10
N THR A 297 36.80 -6.17 -17.37
CA THR A 297 36.03 -7.33 -16.89
C THR A 297 34.82 -6.99 -16.01
N THR A 298 34.84 -5.91 -15.23
CA THR A 298 33.71 -5.50 -14.36
C THR A 298 32.68 -4.66 -15.13
N LEU A 299 33.12 -3.95 -16.18
CA LEU A 299 32.21 -3.30 -17.11
C LEU A 299 31.60 -4.31 -18.07
N THR A 300 32.38 -5.29 -18.54
CA THR A 300 31.86 -6.39 -19.34
C THR A 300 30.97 -7.30 -18.50
N ASP A 301 31.16 -7.56 -17.20
CA ASP A 301 30.18 -8.34 -16.41
C ASP A 301 28.77 -7.69 -16.34
N ILE A 302 28.70 -6.35 -16.42
CA ILE A 302 27.43 -5.61 -16.43
C ILE A 302 26.78 -5.60 -17.82
N PHE A 303 27.58 -5.72 -18.90
CA PHE A 303 27.10 -5.70 -20.29
C PHE A 303 27.03 -7.10 -20.96
N ASP A 304 27.91 -8.03 -20.62
CA ASP A 304 28.02 -9.45 -21.05
C ASP A 304 27.02 -10.36 -20.34
N ALA A 305 26.44 -9.94 -19.20
CA ALA A 305 25.26 -10.59 -18.65
C ALA A 305 24.03 -10.53 -19.60
N ALA A 306 24.13 -9.78 -20.70
CA ALA A 306 23.19 -9.77 -21.83
C ALA A 306 23.79 -10.34 -23.14
N SER A 307 25.05 -10.76 -23.17
CA SER A 307 25.71 -11.25 -24.39
C SER A 307 26.94 -12.11 -24.11
N THR A 308 26.76 -13.30 -23.52
CA THR A 308 27.79 -14.35 -23.60
C THR A 308 27.37 -15.38 -24.66
N PRO A 309 28.05 -15.48 -25.81
CA PRO A 309 28.04 -16.68 -26.62
C PRO A 309 28.79 -17.77 -25.85
N GLU A 310 28.16 -18.92 -25.67
CA GLU A 310 28.73 -20.14 -25.11
C GLU A 310 30.14 -20.38 -25.65
N SER A 311 31.15 -20.28 -24.78
CA SER A 311 32.47 -20.83 -25.06
C SER A 311 32.96 -21.57 -23.82
N ASP A 312 32.85 -22.90 -23.89
CA ASP A 312 33.58 -23.95 -23.16
C ASP A 312 34.16 -23.60 -21.78
N LEU A 313 33.32 -23.07 -20.88
CA LEU A 313 33.59 -23.00 -19.44
C LEU A 313 32.65 -23.97 -18.73
N ASP A 314 33.23 -24.87 -17.94
CA ASP A 314 32.61 -25.95 -17.17
C ASP A 314 31.12 -25.74 -16.85
N ALA A 315 30.24 -26.60 -17.38
CA ALA A 315 28.79 -26.53 -17.22
C ALA A 315 28.29 -26.50 -15.76
N GLU A 316 29.13 -26.91 -14.80
CA GLU A 316 28.83 -26.82 -13.36
C GLU A 316 29.01 -25.39 -12.81
N GLN A 317 30.00 -24.62 -13.29
CA GLN A 317 30.26 -23.25 -12.81
C GLN A 317 29.25 -22.24 -13.35
N SER A 318 28.76 -22.44 -14.58
CA SER A 318 27.70 -21.63 -15.18
C SER A 318 26.34 -21.87 -14.51
N ALA A 319 26.04 -23.12 -14.13
CA ALA A 319 24.83 -23.45 -13.36
C ALA A 319 24.82 -22.83 -11.95
N ASP A 320 25.96 -22.85 -11.25
CA ASP A 320 26.11 -22.23 -9.93
C ASP A 320 26.03 -20.69 -9.99
N ALA A 321 26.60 -20.07 -11.02
CA ALA A 321 26.52 -18.63 -11.25
C ALA A 321 25.09 -18.17 -11.57
N GLU A 322 24.37 -18.91 -12.43
CA GLU A 322 22.98 -18.65 -12.77
C GLU A 322 22.05 -18.85 -11.56
N GLN A 323 22.27 -19.90 -10.76
CA GLN A 323 21.50 -20.12 -9.52
C GLN A 323 21.78 -19.02 -8.48
N GLN A 324 23.02 -18.54 -8.37
CA GLN A 324 23.38 -17.44 -7.49
C GLN A 324 22.78 -16.10 -7.96
N ARG A 325 22.72 -15.88 -9.28
CA ARG A 325 22.04 -14.73 -9.90
C ARG A 325 20.55 -14.76 -9.60
N GLN A 326 19.87 -15.90 -9.83
CA GLN A 326 18.46 -16.08 -9.52
C GLN A 326 18.14 -15.91 -8.02
N ARG A 327 18.99 -16.43 -7.12
CA ARG A 327 18.86 -16.20 -5.66
C ARG A 327 19.03 -14.72 -5.29
N THR A 328 19.95 -14.03 -5.96
CA THR A 328 20.20 -12.59 -5.74
C THR A 328 19.03 -11.76 -6.27
N GLU A 329 18.54 -12.05 -7.46
CA GLU A 329 17.38 -11.40 -8.10
C GLU A 329 16.10 -11.63 -7.28
N ALA A 330 15.82 -12.86 -6.84
CA ALA A 330 14.71 -13.17 -5.92
C ALA A 330 14.85 -12.43 -4.57
N GLY A 331 16.09 -12.27 -4.09
CA GLY A 331 16.42 -11.48 -2.91
C GLY A 331 16.21 -9.97 -3.11
N ILE A 332 16.38 -9.45 -4.32
CA ILE A 332 16.14 -8.03 -4.65
C ILE A 332 14.64 -7.79 -4.81
N GLU A 333 13.90 -8.66 -5.50
CA GLU A 333 12.45 -8.50 -5.70
C GLU A 333 11.71 -8.51 -4.35
N SER A 334 12.05 -9.46 -3.47
CA SER A 334 11.44 -9.55 -2.12
C SER A 334 11.74 -8.31 -1.27
N ARG A 335 12.96 -7.76 -1.32
CA ARG A 335 13.34 -6.51 -0.63
C ARG A 335 12.65 -5.29 -1.24
N ALA A 336 12.52 -5.22 -2.56
CA ALA A 336 11.78 -4.16 -3.23
C ALA A 336 10.30 -4.19 -2.86
N ARG A 337 9.68 -5.37 -2.84
CA ARG A 337 8.29 -5.56 -2.39
C ARG A 337 8.11 -5.16 -0.93
N LEU A 338 9.06 -5.51 -0.07
CA LEU A 338 9.08 -5.08 1.33
C LEU A 338 9.15 -3.54 1.42
N ALA A 339 10.04 -2.89 0.67
CA ALA A 339 10.17 -1.42 0.65
C ALA A 339 8.89 -0.73 0.17
N VAL A 340 8.22 -1.24 -0.85
CA VAL A 340 6.96 -0.64 -1.33
C VAL A 340 5.84 -0.82 -0.30
N THR A 341 5.73 -2.01 0.31
CA THR A 341 4.69 -2.29 1.30
C THR A 341 4.91 -1.58 2.64
N SER A 342 6.15 -1.44 3.11
CA SER A 342 6.46 -0.62 4.29
C SER A 342 6.21 0.86 4.02
N LEU A 343 6.47 1.35 2.80
CA LEU A 343 6.17 2.73 2.41
C LEU A 343 4.66 2.99 2.44
N ARG A 344 3.84 2.05 1.95
CA ARG A 344 2.37 2.14 2.07
C ARG A 344 1.93 2.36 3.51
N GLY A 345 2.43 1.53 4.43
CA GLY A 345 2.09 1.64 5.85
C GLY A 345 2.54 2.97 6.46
N LEU A 346 3.77 3.40 6.13
CA LEU A 346 4.33 4.64 6.63
C LEU A 346 3.56 5.88 6.14
N ILE A 347 3.16 5.93 4.87
CA ILE A 347 2.36 7.03 4.32
C ILE A 347 0.98 7.09 4.98
N ILE A 348 0.33 5.94 5.22
CA ILE A 348 -0.94 5.89 5.96
C ILE A 348 -0.77 6.48 7.37
N ALA A 349 0.28 6.06 8.10
CA ALA A 349 0.57 6.55 9.44
C ALA A 349 0.87 8.06 9.48
N ILE A 350 1.68 8.55 8.54
CA ILE A 350 2.04 9.97 8.44
C ILE A 350 0.83 10.82 8.05
N SER A 351 0.00 10.35 7.12
CA SER A 351 -1.23 11.03 6.72
C SER A 351 -2.17 11.19 7.91
N ALA A 352 -2.39 10.11 8.66
CA ALA A 352 -3.21 10.13 9.86
C ALA A 352 -2.62 11.01 10.98
N LEU A 353 -1.29 10.97 11.19
CA LEU A 353 -0.59 11.90 12.08
C LEU A 353 -0.87 13.35 11.72
N LEU A 354 -0.61 13.73 10.46
CA LEU A 354 -0.78 15.10 9.99
C LEU A 354 -2.24 15.53 10.14
N ALA A 355 -3.19 14.65 9.85
CA ALA A 355 -4.60 14.92 10.04
C ALA A 355 -4.95 15.19 11.51
N VAL A 356 -4.62 14.26 12.41
CA VAL A 356 -4.94 14.37 13.84
C VAL A 356 -4.21 15.55 14.47
N ALA A 357 -2.92 15.75 14.20
CA ALA A 357 -2.14 16.87 14.74
C ALA A 357 -2.68 18.24 14.30
N THR A 358 -3.12 18.34 13.04
CA THR A 358 -3.68 19.59 12.50
C THR A 358 -5.05 19.88 13.10
N ILE A 359 -5.92 18.87 13.20
CA ILE A 359 -7.26 19.00 13.79
C ILE A 359 -7.17 19.32 15.28
N THR A 360 -6.29 18.65 16.02
CA THR A 360 -6.06 18.92 17.45
C THR A 360 -5.49 20.32 17.68
N SER A 361 -4.54 20.77 16.86
CA SER A 361 -4.04 22.16 16.90
C SER A 361 -5.18 23.18 16.77
N ALA A 362 -6.07 22.98 15.80
CA ALA A 362 -7.25 23.81 15.62
C ALA A 362 -8.26 23.70 16.78
N ALA A 363 -8.49 22.50 17.31
CA ALA A 363 -9.42 22.26 18.41
C ALA A 363 -8.96 22.90 19.74
N VAL A 364 -7.65 22.98 19.98
CA VAL A 364 -7.08 23.62 21.18
C VAL A 364 -7.11 25.15 21.07
N SER A 365 -7.11 25.72 19.86
CA SER A 365 -7.27 27.17 19.64
C SER A 365 -8.27 27.47 18.53
N PRO A 366 -9.57 27.23 18.78
CA PRO A 366 -10.60 27.40 17.76
C PRO A 366 -10.67 28.85 17.27
N GLY A 367 -10.82 29.04 15.96
CA GLY A 367 -10.89 30.36 15.34
C GLY A 367 -9.56 31.09 15.16
N GLY A 368 -8.44 30.51 15.60
CA GLY A 368 -7.12 31.11 15.40
C GLY A 368 -6.68 31.12 13.94
N ILE A 369 -6.30 32.30 13.42
CA ILE A 369 -5.93 32.48 12.00
C ILE A 369 -4.76 31.57 11.62
N ARG A 370 -3.75 31.45 12.47
CA ARG A 370 -2.57 30.59 12.24
C ARG A 370 -2.94 29.11 12.18
N GLU A 371 -3.88 28.63 13.01
CA GLU A 371 -4.35 27.24 12.99
C GLU A 371 -5.18 26.96 11.73
N ILE A 372 -6.02 27.91 11.30
CA ILE A 372 -6.79 27.80 10.05
C ILE A 372 -5.85 27.76 8.84
N VAL A 373 -4.88 28.68 8.76
CA VAL A 373 -3.92 28.73 7.65
C VAL A 373 -3.05 27.48 7.63
N MET A 374 -2.62 26.97 8.79
CA MET A 374 -1.93 25.67 8.88
C MET A 374 -2.81 24.55 8.32
N GLY A 375 -4.07 24.49 8.74
CA GLY A 375 -5.01 23.47 8.30
C GLY A 375 -5.21 23.44 6.79
N VAL A 376 -5.44 24.61 6.20
CA VAL A 376 -5.55 24.75 4.75
C VAL A 376 -4.24 24.38 4.05
N ALA A 377 -3.09 24.79 4.59
CA ALA A 377 -1.79 24.51 3.99
C ALA A 377 -1.45 23.01 4.01
N VAL A 378 -1.67 22.31 5.13
CA VAL A 378 -1.43 20.87 5.25
C VAL A 378 -2.42 20.07 4.41
N ALA A 379 -3.72 20.45 4.41
CA ALA A 379 -4.71 19.80 3.56
C ALA A 379 -4.37 19.94 2.07
N GLY A 380 -4.00 21.14 1.62
CA GLY A 380 -3.55 21.39 0.26
C GLY A 380 -2.29 20.61 -0.08
N LEU A 381 -1.31 20.57 0.84
CA LEU A 381 -0.08 19.82 0.66
C LEU A 381 -0.36 18.33 0.46
N LEU A 382 -1.17 17.70 1.32
CA LEU A 382 -1.50 16.27 1.20
C LEU A 382 -2.24 15.98 -0.11
N ALA A 383 -3.18 16.84 -0.51
CA ALA A 383 -3.91 16.70 -1.77
C ALA A 383 -2.96 16.78 -2.98
N MET A 384 -2.03 17.74 -3.01
CA MET A 384 -1.09 17.90 -4.12
C MET A 384 -0.02 16.79 -4.14
N ARG A 385 0.47 16.40 -2.97
CA ARG A 385 1.51 15.37 -2.82
C ARG A 385 1.04 13.99 -3.26
N SER A 386 -0.27 13.73 -3.25
CA SER A 386 -0.86 12.48 -3.76
C SER A 386 -0.45 12.16 -5.20
N ARG A 387 -0.15 13.18 -6.02
CA ARG A 387 0.26 13.03 -7.42
C ARG A 387 1.66 12.44 -7.60
N TRP A 388 2.53 12.52 -6.59
CA TRP A 388 3.91 12.03 -6.69
C TRP A 388 4.04 10.53 -6.42
N TYR A 389 3.04 9.91 -5.80
CA TYR A 389 3.07 8.50 -5.47
C TYR A 389 2.36 7.69 -6.56
N PRO A 390 3.07 6.81 -7.29
CA PRO A 390 2.45 5.97 -8.32
C PRO A 390 1.52 4.90 -7.72
N ASP A 391 1.70 4.57 -6.43
CA ASP A 391 0.90 3.57 -5.75
C ASP A 391 -0.46 4.11 -5.30
N ARG A 392 -1.54 3.44 -5.72
CA ARG A 392 -2.94 3.85 -5.44
C ARG A 392 -3.24 3.97 -3.94
N VAL A 393 -2.69 3.08 -3.11
CA VAL A 393 -2.98 3.07 -1.67
C VAL A 393 -2.37 4.30 -1.00
N GLN A 394 -1.14 4.66 -1.37
CA GLN A 394 -0.45 5.85 -0.87
C GLN A 394 -1.17 7.13 -1.31
N ALA A 395 -1.59 7.22 -2.57
CA ALA A 395 -2.33 8.37 -3.08
C ALA A 395 -3.69 8.54 -2.37
N ILE A 396 -4.46 7.46 -2.22
CA ILE A 396 -5.76 7.48 -1.51
C ILE A 396 -5.57 7.86 -0.04
N ALA A 397 -4.53 7.35 0.63
CA ALA A 397 -4.24 7.69 2.03
C ALA A 397 -3.96 9.19 2.23
N LEU A 398 -3.28 9.85 1.29
CA LEU A 398 -3.01 11.29 1.37
C LEU A 398 -4.26 12.12 1.07
N VAL A 399 -5.06 11.73 0.07
CA VAL A 399 -6.33 12.41 -0.27
C VAL A 399 -7.34 12.28 0.88
N THR A 400 -7.45 11.10 1.48
CA THR A 400 -8.32 10.87 2.64
C THR A 400 -7.85 11.67 3.86
N GLY A 401 -6.54 11.75 4.12
CA GLY A 401 -5.99 12.62 5.16
C GLY A 401 -6.30 14.10 4.93
N SER A 402 -6.18 14.57 3.68
CA SER A 402 -6.58 15.93 3.29
C SER A 402 -8.07 16.19 3.58
N ALA A 403 -8.95 15.27 3.16
CA ALA A 403 -10.38 15.37 3.42
C ALA A 403 -10.71 15.37 4.92
N MET A 404 -10.03 14.53 5.71
CA MET A 404 -10.17 14.51 7.17
C MET A 404 -9.79 15.85 7.80
N ILE A 405 -8.71 16.50 7.35
CA ILE A 405 -8.32 17.83 7.83
C ILE A 405 -9.39 18.87 7.51
N VAL A 406 -9.89 18.89 6.26
CA VAL A 406 -10.92 19.85 5.84
C VAL A 406 -12.19 19.69 6.68
N LEU A 407 -12.67 18.45 6.85
CA LEU A 407 -13.88 18.17 7.62
C LEU A 407 -13.67 18.43 9.12
N GLY A 408 -12.52 18.04 9.68
CA GLY A 408 -12.19 18.26 11.08
C GLY A 408 -12.04 19.75 11.42
N LEU A 409 -11.36 20.52 10.56
CA LEU A 409 -11.25 21.97 10.71
C LEU A 409 -12.62 22.64 10.61
N ALA A 410 -13.47 22.21 9.67
CA ALA A 410 -14.83 22.72 9.54
C ALA A 410 -15.67 22.42 10.78
N ALA A 411 -15.60 21.21 11.32
CA ALA A 411 -16.31 20.84 12.54
C ALA A 411 -15.88 21.70 13.74
N VAL A 412 -14.57 21.92 13.91
CA VAL A 412 -14.02 22.82 14.96
C VAL A 412 -14.53 24.25 14.79
N LEU A 413 -14.49 24.79 13.57
CA LEU A 413 -14.93 26.18 13.30
C LEU A 413 -16.43 26.36 13.47
N VAL A 414 -17.25 25.41 12.99
CA VAL A 414 -18.71 25.45 13.15
C VAL A 414 -19.09 25.35 14.63
N GLY A 415 -18.41 24.51 15.40
CA GLY A 415 -18.59 24.41 16.85
C GLY A 415 -18.18 25.68 17.59
N HIS A 416 -17.16 26.39 17.11
CA HIS A 416 -16.66 27.61 17.72
C HIS A 416 -17.52 28.85 17.43
N TYR A 417 -17.91 29.08 16.18
CA TYR A 417 -18.65 30.29 15.83
C TYR A 417 -20.03 30.28 16.49
N GLY A 418 -20.39 31.35 17.21
CA GLY A 418 -21.69 31.46 17.88
C GLY A 418 -22.84 31.89 16.96
N THR A 419 -22.53 32.57 15.85
CA THR A 419 -23.52 33.11 14.92
C THR A 419 -23.77 32.18 13.73
N PRO A 420 -25.00 32.14 13.18
CA PRO A 420 -25.36 31.22 12.10
C PRO A 420 -24.65 31.54 10.78
N LEU A 421 -24.38 32.82 10.50
CA LEU A 421 -23.82 33.26 9.23
C LEU A 421 -22.38 32.73 8.98
N PRO A 422 -21.41 32.87 9.91
CA PRO A 422 -20.09 32.25 9.77
C PRO A 422 -20.12 30.72 9.68
N ARG A 423 -21.03 30.05 10.40
CA ARG A 423 -21.20 28.59 10.29
C ARG A 423 -21.61 28.19 8.88
N LEU A 424 -22.59 28.88 8.30
CA LEU A 424 -23.04 28.65 6.93
C LEU A 424 -21.93 28.94 5.91
N ILE A 425 -21.11 29.96 6.11
CA ILE A 425 -19.95 30.24 5.25
C ILE A 425 -18.96 29.08 5.28
N VAL A 426 -18.60 28.56 6.47
CA VAL A 426 -17.69 27.40 6.58
C VAL A 426 -18.27 26.19 5.85
N ILE A 427 -19.55 25.88 6.07
CA ILE A 427 -20.24 24.77 5.40
C ILE A 427 -20.25 24.97 3.87
N ALA A 428 -20.53 26.18 3.40
CA ALA A 428 -20.54 26.50 1.98
C ALA A 428 -19.15 26.35 1.34
N VAL A 429 -18.09 26.79 2.01
CA VAL A 429 -16.71 26.63 1.56
C VAL A 429 -16.33 25.15 1.45
N VAL A 430 -16.71 24.33 2.43
CA VAL A 430 -16.47 22.87 2.40
C VAL A 430 -17.26 22.22 1.26
N ALA A 431 -18.52 22.60 1.06
CA ALA A 431 -19.35 22.08 -0.03
C ALA A 431 -18.75 22.44 -1.41
N LEU A 432 -18.26 23.67 -1.59
CA LEU A 432 -17.58 24.10 -2.81
C LEU A 432 -16.26 23.34 -3.03
N ALA A 433 -15.47 23.13 -1.97
CA ALA A 433 -14.24 22.34 -2.06
C ALA A 433 -14.52 20.88 -2.44
N ALA A 434 -15.56 20.27 -1.86
CA ALA A 434 -16.00 18.91 -2.20
C ALA A 434 -16.49 18.81 -3.66
N ALA A 435 -17.29 19.78 -4.12
CA ALA A 435 -17.72 19.86 -5.51
C ALA A 435 -16.53 20.02 -6.47
N GLY A 436 -15.57 20.90 -6.13
CA GLY A 436 -14.33 21.08 -6.88
C GLY A 436 -13.49 19.81 -6.95
N ALA A 437 -13.35 19.09 -5.84
CA ALA A 437 -12.65 17.80 -5.79
C ALA A 437 -13.35 16.73 -6.63
N CYS A 438 -14.68 16.67 -6.62
CA CYS A 438 -15.46 15.77 -7.48
C CYS A 438 -15.26 16.08 -8.96
N ILE A 439 -15.35 17.35 -9.35
CA ILE A 439 -15.09 17.78 -10.73
C ILE A 439 -13.66 17.43 -11.15
N ALA A 440 -12.68 17.65 -10.28
CA ALA A 440 -11.28 17.30 -10.51
C ALA A 440 -11.12 15.79 -10.71
N ALA A 441 -11.72 14.96 -9.85
CA ALA A 441 -11.69 13.51 -9.95
C ALA A 441 -12.28 12.99 -11.27
N LEU A 442 -13.34 13.62 -11.78
CA LEU A 442 -13.98 13.25 -13.05
C LEU A 442 -13.23 13.75 -14.29
N ARG A 443 -12.48 14.86 -14.19
CA ARG A 443 -11.90 15.55 -15.35
C ARG A 443 -10.40 15.39 -15.52
N LEU A 444 -9.65 15.05 -14.47
CA LEU A 444 -8.19 14.97 -14.50
C LEU A 444 -7.61 13.63 -14.98
N PRO A 445 -8.23 12.46 -14.74
CA PRO A 445 -7.68 11.18 -15.20
C PRO A 445 -7.48 11.19 -16.72
N GLY A 446 -6.27 10.80 -17.17
CA GLY A 446 -5.92 10.74 -18.60
C GLY A 446 -5.60 12.09 -19.27
N LYS A 447 -5.76 13.24 -18.59
CA LYS A 447 -5.39 14.54 -19.18
C LYS A 447 -3.89 14.81 -19.05
N ARG A 448 -3.24 15.11 -20.18
CA ARG A 448 -1.87 15.63 -20.21
C ARG A 448 -1.89 17.10 -19.82
N LEU A 449 -1.42 17.41 -18.60
CA LEU A 449 -1.25 18.80 -18.16
C LEU A 449 -0.14 19.47 -18.98
N THR A 450 -0.32 20.76 -19.31
CA THR A 450 0.75 21.52 -19.96
C THR A 450 1.96 21.65 -19.03
N PRO A 451 3.20 21.74 -19.57
CA PRO A 451 4.40 21.88 -18.74
C PRO A 451 4.32 23.08 -17.78
N VAL A 452 3.72 24.18 -18.22
CA VAL A 452 3.52 25.39 -17.40
C VAL A 452 2.60 25.12 -16.22
N THR A 453 1.42 24.52 -16.45
CA THR A 453 0.48 24.21 -15.37
C THR A 453 1.09 23.24 -14.36
N ARG A 454 1.82 22.21 -14.83
CA ARG A 454 2.54 21.30 -13.94
C ARG A 454 3.55 22.05 -13.07
N ARG A 455 4.33 22.95 -13.68
CA ARG A 455 5.34 23.75 -12.97
C ARG A 455 4.73 24.69 -11.94
N VAL A 456 3.59 25.31 -12.24
CA VAL A 456 2.86 26.16 -11.28
C VAL A 456 2.37 25.34 -10.08
N ILE A 457 1.82 24.14 -10.32
CA ILE A 457 1.43 23.22 -9.24
C ILE A 457 2.64 22.85 -8.39
N ASP A 458 3.78 22.52 -9.00
CA ASP A 458 5.02 22.20 -8.25
C ASP A 458 5.48 23.40 -7.39
N LEU A 459 5.39 24.62 -7.92
CA LEU A 459 5.77 25.84 -7.18
C LEU A 459 4.87 26.07 -5.96
N ILE A 460 3.55 25.88 -6.13
CA ILE A 460 2.58 25.99 -5.03
C ILE A 460 2.87 24.90 -3.98
N GLU A 461 3.19 23.68 -4.40
CA GLU A 461 3.54 22.60 -3.47
C GLU A 461 4.81 22.94 -2.67
N TYR A 462 5.86 23.47 -3.32
CA TYR A 462 7.06 23.91 -2.64
C TYR A 462 6.80 25.09 -1.68
N LEU A 463 5.93 26.02 -2.06
CA LEU A 463 5.49 27.10 -1.18
C LEU A 463 4.81 26.54 0.08
N LEU A 464 3.91 25.56 -0.06
CA LEU A 464 3.25 24.91 1.06
C LEU A 464 4.24 24.18 1.98
N ILE A 465 5.22 23.46 1.39
CA ILE A 465 6.30 22.80 2.14
C ILE A 465 7.12 23.82 2.95
N LEU A 466 7.32 25.03 2.43
CA LEU A 466 8.04 26.09 3.14
C LEU A 466 7.19 26.79 4.22
N VAL A 467 5.92 27.06 3.93
CA VAL A 467 5.02 27.82 4.82
C VAL A 467 4.63 27.00 6.05
N VAL A 468 4.42 25.69 5.91
CA VAL A 468 4.00 24.82 7.03
C VAL A 468 5.00 24.87 8.20
N PRO A 469 6.32 24.69 8.05
CA PRO A 469 7.28 24.86 9.15
C PRO A 469 7.24 26.22 9.83
N VAL A 470 7.12 27.30 9.04
CA VAL A 470 7.07 28.67 9.57
C VAL A 470 5.86 28.84 10.49
N ILE A 471 4.68 28.44 10.03
CA ILE A 471 3.48 28.52 10.86
C ILE A 471 3.57 27.55 12.05
N ALA A 472 4.20 26.38 11.90
CA ALA A 472 4.31 25.40 12.97
C ALA A 472 5.16 25.92 14.12
N PHE A 473 6.29 26.56 13.82
CA PHE A 473 7.13 27.23 14.81
C PHE A 473 6.45 28.46 15.43
N TRP A 474 5.60 29.16 14.67
CA TRP A 474 4.76 30.19 15.24
C TRP A 474 3.72 29.61 16.21
N ILE A 475 3.13 28.46 15.88
CA ILE A 475 2.16 27.79 16.73
C ILE A 475 2.81 27.29 18.03
N MET A 476 4.00 26.72 17.95
CA MET A 476 4.83 26.34 19.10
C MET A 476 5.21 27.51 20.01
N GLY A 477 5.19 28.74 19.51
CA GLY A 477 5.66 29.92 20.26
C GLY A 477 7.18 30.10 20.24
N VAL A 478 7.90 29.50 19.27
CA VAL A 478 9.35 29.68 19.12
C VAL A 478 9.69 31.14 18.84
N TYR A 479 8.96 31.79 17.94
CA TYR A 479 9.18 33.22 17.64
C TYR A 479 8.91 34.13 18.83
N THR A 480 7.93 33.81 19.66
CA THR A 480 7.64 34.57 20.88
C THR A 480 8.71 34.36 21.93
N ALA A 481 9.23 33.14 22.08
CA ALA A 481 10.34 32.85 22.97
C ALA A 481 11.61 33.59 22.55
N MET A 482 11.96 33.57 21.26
CA MET A 482 13.14 34.27 20.74
C MET A 482 13.07 35.80 20.87
N ARG A 483 11.86 36.39 20.92
CA ARG A 483 11.70 37.84 21.16
C ARG A 483 11.87 38.23 22.64
N GLY A 484 11.75 37.27 23.54
CA GLY A 484 11.85 37.48 24.99
C GLY A 484 13.23 37.21 25.58
N ILE A 485 14.16 36.71 24.76
CA ILE A 485 15.61 36.61 25.03
C ILE A 485 16.26 37.88 24.48
#